data_AF-A0A929F6D5-F1
#
_entry.id   AF-A0A929F6D5-F1
#
_cell.length_a   1.000
_cell.length_b   1.000
_cell.length_c   1.000
_cell.angle_alpha   90.00
_cell.angle_beta   90.00
_cell.angle_gamma   90.00
#
_symmetry.space_group_name_H-M   'P 1'
#
loop_
_entity.id
_entity.type
_entity.pdbx_description
1 polymer ?
#
loop_
_entity_poly.entity_id
_entity_poly.type
_entity_poly.pdbx_seq_one_letter_code
_entity_poly.pdbx_strand_id
1 'polypeptide(L)'
;MTEIPTNRNTKAQILEAYNDLLKERNKLEKQVDRLKTTSPTSGTETKPSEPVKVMNQPPVDQTQDKMKATIHTLAGLQAGFGSAVNELSEKLTSKAAQLQALRSAVAEELAQLEELHSLDDIQADTLDTLIQTCEDTRKAFEAEFTQRQDTLDHERRDLKQSWVKEQEDHKRSIKERDDEQKKASQRESEEYDYNLTLERSLAQADYAQAQEERYRQLAEAKQALAAQWAEREGAIARQEQHFAELKAQVEAFEAEKEAAIKQAKEEAGSAASAQAKIAADLRHKELDGFKRVYELRIQALEHAIATNEERIQTVSKQLAAALKQVQDLAVKAIEGASNIQSFEAFKSLAMEQAKTQMKGK
;
A
#
# COMPACT_ATOMS: atom_id res chain seq x y z
N MET A 1 38.70 -37.91 -16.22
CA MET A 1 37.31 -37.87 -16.71
C MET A 1 36.73 -36.56 -16.24
N THR A 2 36.75 -35.55 -17.10
CA THR A 2 36.21 -34.21 -16.80
C THR A 2 34.70 -34.23 -17.03
N GLU A 3 33.92 -34.01 -15.96
CA GLU A 3 32.46 -33.94 -16.04
C GLU A 3 32.04 -32.75 -16.92
N ILE A 4 31.18 -33.02 -17.91
CA ILE A 4 30.64 -31.99 -18.80
C ILE A 4 29.56 -31.23 -18.02
N PRO A 5 29.73 -29.92 -17.76
CA PRO A 5 28.76 -29.18 -16.96
C PRO A 5 27.43 -29.08 -17.71
N THR A 6 26.36 -29.53 -17.07
CA THR A 6 24.96 -29.40 -17.55
C THR A 6 24.27 -28.26 -16.83
N ASN A 7 23.18 -27.73 -17.40
CA ASN A 7 22.42 -26.55 -16.94
C ASN A 7 21.87 -26.61 -15.49
N ARG A 8 22.08 -27.74 -14.81
CA ARG A 8 21.65 -28.02 -13.43
C ARG A 8 22.72 -27.71 -12.38
N ASN A 9 23.95 -27.40 -12.81
CA ASN A 9 25.08 -27.14 -11.91
C ASN A 9 25.15 -25.67 -11.48
N THR A 10 25.59 -25.44 -10.25
CA THR A 10 25.73 -24.08 -9.71
C THR A 10 26.84 -23.30 -10.41
N LYS A 11 26.74 -21.97 -10.48
CA LYS A 11 27.73 -21.08 -11.15
C LYS A 11 29.16 -21.32 -10.66
N ALA A 12 29.34 -21.67 -9.39
CA ALA A 12 30.65 -22.04 -8.82
C ALA A 12 31.22 -23.32 -9.45
N GLN A 13 30.40 -24.35 -9.62
CA GLN A 13 30.81 -25.63 -10.24
C GLN A 13 31.12 -25.47 -11.74
N ILE A 14 30.39 -24.59 -12.45
CA ILE A 14 30.66 -24.30 -13.86
C ILE A 14 32.00 -23.57 -14.02
N LEU A 15 32.32 -22.63 -13.13
CA LEU A 15 33.60 -21.91 -13.14
C LEU A 15 34.78 -22.82 -12.78
N GLU A 16 34.60 -23.76 -11.87
CA GLU A 16 35.63 -24.75 -11.52
C GLU A 16 35.92 -25.71 -12.69
N ALA A 17 34.87 -26.24 -13.32
CA ALA A 17 35.00 -27.07 -14.53
C ALA A 17 35.65 -26.32 -15.70
N TYR A 18 35.33 -25.03 -15.88
CA TYR A 18 35.97 -24.18 -16.89
C TYR A 18 37.47 -23.98 -16.61
N ASN A 19 37.83 -23.72 -15.37
CA ASN A 19 39.23 -23.54 -14.96
C ASN A 19 40.04 -24.83 -15.14
N ASP A 20 39.45 -25.99 -14.91
CA ASP A 20 40.12 -27.27 -15.12
C ASP A 20 40.29 -27.63 -16.60
N LEU A 21 39.30 -27.33 -17.45
CA LEU A 21 39.42 -27.42 -18.91
C LEU A 21 40.54 -26.50 -19.45
N LEU A 22 40.66 -25.29 -18.92
CA LEU A 22 41.75 -24.37 -19.26
C LEU A 22 43.13 -24.94 -18.92
N LYS A 23 43.26 -25.58 -17.75
CA LYS A 23 44.52 -26.25 -17.36
C LYS A 23 44.84 -27.42 -18.29
N GLU A 24 43.85 -28.21 -18.72
CA GLU A 24 44.07 -29.30 -19.67
C GLU A 24 44.47 -28.79 -21.06
N ARG A 25 43.81 -27.74 -21.56
CA ARG A 25 44.16 -27.09 -22.85
C ARG A 25 45.61 -26.61 -22.84
N ASN A 26 46.03 -25.93 -21.77
CA ASN A 26 47.40 -25.44 -21.62
C ASN A 26 48.43 -26.58 -21.49
N LYS A 27 48.06 -27.73 -20.92
CA LYS A 27 48.94 -28.91 -20.85
C LYS A 27 49.10 -29.57 -22.22
N LEU A 28 48.02 -29.68 -23.00
CA LEU A 28 48.02 -30.23 -24.36
C LEU A 28 48.79 -29.33 -25.33
N GLU A 29 48.63 -28.01 -25.23
CA GLU A 29 49.37 -27.04 -26.05
C GLU A 29 50.89 -27.15 -25.83
N LYS A 30 51.32 -27.27 -24.56
CA LYS A 30 52.73 -27.56 -24.23
C LYS A 30 53.22 -28.92 -24.73
N GLN A 31 52.34 -29.92 -24.91
CA GLN A 31 52.72 -31.20 -25.51
C GLN A 31 52.87 -31.11 -27.03
N VAL A 32 52.01 -30.34 -27.70
CA VAL A 32 52.08 -30.10 -29.15
C VAL A 32 53.34 -29.32 -29.52
N ASP A 33 53.72 -28.32 -28.73
CA ASP A 33 54.94 -27.54 -28.99
C ASP A 33 56.23 -28.36 -28.78
N ARG A 34 56.20 -29.34 -27.88
CA ARG A 34 57.30 -30.30 -27.69
C ARG A 34 57.42 -31.31 -28.83
N LEU A 35 56.32 -31.64 -29.51
CA LEU A 35 56.33 -32.55 -30.67
C LEU A 35 56.77 -31.86 -31.97
N LYS A 36 56.57 -30.54 -32.10
CA LYS A 36 57.02 -29.77 -33.27
C LYS A 36 58.53 -29.46 -33.30
N THR A 37 59.23 -29.64 -32.18
CA THR A 37 60.66 -29.32 -32.03
C THR A 37 61.59 -30.52 -32.24
N THR A 38 61.06 -31.71 -32.55
CA THR A 38 61.85 -32.91 -32.85
C THR A 38 61.47 -33.49 -34.21
N SER A 39 62.04 -32.95 -35.30
CA SER A 39 62.05 -33.58 -36.63
C SER A 39 63.31 -33.12 -37.39
N PRO A 40 64.34 -33.97 -37.56
CA PRO A 40 65.47 -33.64 -38.41
C PRO A 40 65.20 -34.03 -39.87
N THR A 41 65.36 -33.02 -40.72
CA THR A 41 65.44 -33.04 -42.18
C THR A 41 66.62 -33.89 -42.66
N SER A 42 66.38 -34.86 -43.55
CA SER A 42 67.43 -35.52 -44.33
C SER A 42 67.33 -35.05 -45.79
N GLY A 43 68.39 -34.41 -46.25
CA GLY A 43 68.55 -33.86 -47.60
C GLY A 43 69.12 -34.89 -48.59
N THR A 44 68.69 -34.71 -49.82
CA THR A 44 69.03 -35.36 -51.09
C THR A 44 70.48 -35.22 -51.54
N GLU A 45 71.07 -36.27 -52.12
CA GLU A 45 72.10 -36.16 -53.17
C GLU A 45 71.99 -37.32 -54.19
N THR A 46 71.83 -37.00 -55.47
CA THR A 46 72.21 -37.86 -56.60
C THR A 46 72.38 -37.00 -57.85
N LYS A 47 73.54 -37.10 -58.51
CA LYS A 47 73.81 -36.54 -59.84
C LYS A 47 74.80 -37.44 -60.62
N PRO A 48 74.87 -37.31 -61.96
CA PRO A 48 74.93 -38.41 -62.94
C PRO A 48 76.23 -38.41 -63.78
N SER A 49 76.44 -39.40 -64.67
CA SER A 49 77.03 -39.22 -66.02
C SER A 49 77.37 -40.52 -66.78
N GLU A 50 77.00 -40.58 -68.07
CA GLU A 50 77.82 -41.12 -69.18
C GLU A 50 78.45 -39.91 -69.92
N PRO A 51 79.52 -40.03 -70.76
CA PRO A 51 79.33 -40.40 -72.18
C PRO A 51 80.54 -41.06 -72.94
N VAL A 52 80.26 -41.45 -74.18
CA VAL A 52 81.09 -42.08 -75.25
C VAL A 52 81.89 -41.06 -76.11
N LYS A 53 83.04 -41.48 -76.69
CA LYS A 53 83.65 -40.92 -77.95
C LYS A 53 84.74 -41.87 -78.51
N VAL A 54 84.55 -42.61 -79.61
CA VAL A 54 84.74 -42.34 -81.07
C VAL A 54 86.19 -42.08 -81.56
N MET A 55 86.70 -43.09 -82.32
CA MET A 55 87.43 -43.09 -83.62
C MET A 55 88.63 -42.15 -83.89
N ASN A 56 89.77 -42.72 -84.32
CA ASN A 56 90.43 -42.45 -85.63
C ASN A 56 91.81 -43.16 -85.78
N GLN A 57 91.93 -44.00 -86.82
CA GLN A 57 93.17 -44.29 -87.58
C GLN A 57 93.52 -43.05 -88.46
N PRO A 58 94.64 -42.95 -89.25
CA PRO A 58 95.56 -43.96 -89.84
C PRO A 58 97.03 -43.41 -89.84
N PRO A 59 97.94 -43.59 -90.84
CA PRO A 59 98.13 -44.58 -91.91
C PRO A 59 99.57 -45.16 -92.01
N VAL A 60 99.70 -46.04 -93.01
CA VAL A 60 100.82 -46.83 -93.55
C VAL A 60 101.88 -46.00 -94.29
N ASP A 61 103.15 -46.45 -94.27
CA ASP A 61 104.13 -46.31 -95.37
C ASP A 61 105.19 -47.42 -95.24
N GLN A 62 105.15 -48.48 -96.05
CA GLN A 62 105.78 -48.67 -97.37
C GLN A 62 107.32 -48.86 -97.39
N THR A 63 107.67 -50.12 -97.68
CA THR A 63 108.65 -50.55 -98.68
C THR A 63 110.14 -50.22 -98.51
N GLN A 64 110.95 -51.24 -98.18
CA GLN A 64 112.00 -51.81 -99.06
C GLN A 64 112.90 -52.78 -98.27
N ASP A 65 112.77 -54.09 -98.49
CA ASP A 65 113.91 -55.03 -98.42
C ASP A 65 113.50 -56.42 -98.96
N LYS A 66 113.09 -56.45 -100.24
CA LYS A 66 112.42 -57.57 -100.92
C LYS A 66 113.27 -58.84 -101.15
N MET A 67 114.49 -58.94 -100.63
CA MET A 67 115.33 -60.14 -100.77
C MET A 67 115.77 -60.75 -99.43
N LYS A 68 115.87 -59.95 -98.36
CA LYS A 68 115.91 -60.46 -96.97
C LYS A 68 114.50 -60.79 -96.47
N ALA A 69 113.50 -60.07 -96.97
CA ALA A 69 112.10 -60.38 -96.75
C ALA A 69 111.73 -61.76 -97.32
N THR A 70 112.27 -62.24 -98.45
CA THR A 70 111.81 -63.52 -99.03
C THR A 70 112.21 -64.75 -98.20
N ILE A 71 113.39 -64.71 -97.56
CA ILE A 71 113.86 -65.78 -96.66
C ILE A 71 113.15 -65.69 -95.30
N HIS A 72 112.92 -64.47 -94.80
CA HIS A 72 112.10 -64.25 -93.60
C HIS A 72 110.60 -64.49 -93.85
N THR A 73 110.09 -64.34 -95.08
CA THR A 73 108.70 -64.66 -95.45
C THR A 73 108.54 -66.14 -95.66
N LEU A 74 109.60 -66.91 -95.95
CA LEU A 74 109.50 -68.38 -96.03
C LEU A 74 109.52 -69.01 -94.64
N ALA A 75 110.40 -68.56 -93.76
CA ALA A 75 110.38 -68.92 -92.32
C ALA A 75 109.12 -68.37 -91.62
N GLY A 76 108.70 -67.16 -91.99
CA GLY A 76 107.45 -66.55 -91.58
C GLY A 76 106.21 -67.19 -92.21
N LEU A 77 106.30 -67.84 -93.38
CA LEU A 77 105.21 -68.64 -93.93
C LEU A 77 105.03 -69.91 -93.12
N GLN A 78 106.12 -70.55 -92.68
CA GLN A 78 106.06 -71.79 -91.93
C GLN A 78 105.60 -71.56 -90.47
N ALA A 79 106.09 -70.50 -89.83
CA ALA A 79 105.58 -70.04 -88.52
C ALA A 79 104.17 -69.42 -88.65
N GLY A 80 103.91 -68.70 -89.73
CA GLY A 80 102.63 -68.07 -90.04
C GLY A 80 101.54 -69.06 -90.41
N PHE A 81 101.86 -70.22 -91.01
CA PHE A 81 100.89 -71.29 -91.24
C PHE A 81 100.52 -71.99 -89.92
N GLY A 82 101.51 -72.24 -89.04
CA GLY A 82 101.24 -72.77 -87.70
C GLY A 82 100.40 -71.80 -86.87
N SER A 83 100.75 -70.50 -86.88
CA SER A 83 99.99 -69.43 -86.21
C SER A 83 98.61 -69.24 -86.82
N ALA A 84 98.46 -69.22 -88.14
CA ALA A 84 97.17 -69.01 -88.80
C ALA A 84 96.25 -70.23 -88.64
N VAL A 85 96.78 -71.45 -88.60
CA VAL A 85 95.99 -72.66 -88.29
C VAL A 85 95.56 -72.66 -86.83
N ASN A 86 96.42 -72.22 -85.90
CA ASN A 86 96.06 -72.12 -84.50
C ASN A 86 95.06 -70.97 -84.24
N GLU A 87 95.23 -69.82 -84.89
CA GLU A 87 94.30 -68.69 -84.82
C GLU A 87 92.97 -69.02 -85.52
N LEU A 88 92.99 -69.81 -86.59
CA LEU A 88 91.78 -70.32 -87.24
C LEU A 88 91.08 -71.37 -86.38
N SER A 89 91.82 -72.25 -85.70
CA SER A 89 91.22 -73.23 -84.78
C SER A 89 90.65 -72.54 -83.54
N GLU A 90 91.33 -71.52 -83.01
CA GLU A 90 90.85 -70.71 -81.90
C GLU A 90 89.64 -69.87 -82.30
N LYS A 91 89.62 -69.28 -83.51
CA LYS A 91 88.44 -68.62 -84.07
C LYS A 91 87.30 -69.60 -84.33
N LEU A 92 87.58 -70.80 -84.82
CA LEU A 92 86.55 -71.83 -85.05
C LEU A 92 85.95 -72.30 -83.72
N THR A 93 86.79 -72.49 -82.70
CA THR A 93 86.36 -72.91 -81.35
C THR A 93 85.60 -71.79 -80.65
N SER A 94 86.06 -70.54 -80.77
CA SER A 94 85.36 -69.35 -80.26
C SER A 94 84.02 -69.15 -80.97
N LYS A 95 83.97 -69.32 -82.31
CA LYS A 95 82.72 -69.24 -83.07
C LYS A 95 81.77 -70.39 -82.76
N ALA A 96 82.28 -71.60 -82.54
CA ALA A 96 81.49 -72.74 -82.09
C ALA A 96 80.92 -72.49 -80.68
N ALA A 97 81.72 -71.96 -79.75
CA ALA A 97 81.26 -71.58 -78.41
C ALA A 97 80.23 -70.44 -78.45
N GLN A 98 80.45 -69.42 -79.29
CA GLN A 98 79.48 -68.34 -79.51
C GLN A 98 78.17 -68.87 -80.11
N LEU A 99 78.24 -69.79 -81.07
CA LEU A 99 77.06 -70.39 -81.68
C LEU A 99 76.31 -71.31 -80.71
N GLN A 100 77.03 -72.03 -79.85
CA GLN A 100 76.44 -72.82 -78.76
C GLN A 100 75.73 -71.92 -77.74
N ALA A 101 76.38 -70.83 -77.31
CA ALA A 101 75.80 -69.85 -76.39
C ALA A 101 74.58 -69.14 -76.98
N LEU A 102 74.61 -68.82 -78.28
CA LEU A 102 73.46 -68.25 -78.97
C LEU A 102 72.30 -69.25 -79.04
N ARG A 103 72.60 -70.52 -79.30
CA ARG A 103 71.58 -71.58 -79.33
C ARG A 103 70.95 -71.82 -77.96
N SER A 104 71.73 -71.79 -76.87
CA SER A 104 71.17 -71.92 -75.52
C SER A 104 70.33 -70.70 -75.14
N ALA A 105 70.78 -69.49 -75.46
CA ALA A 105 70.00 -68.27 -75.21
C ALA A 105 68.68 -68.26 -76.00
N VAL A 106 68.70 -68.69 -77.27
CA VAL A 106 67.47 -68.85 -78.07
C VAL A 106 66.54 -69.90 -77.47
N ALA A 107 67.08 -71.01 -76.95
CA ALA A 107 66.28 -72.04 -76.31
C ALA A 107 65.65 -71.56 -74.97
N GLU A 108 66.37 -70.78 -74.18
CA GLU A 108 65.85 -70.19 -72.94
C GLU A 108 64.75 -69.16 -73.21
N GLU A 109 64.94 -68.26 -74.19
CA GLU A 109 63.91 -67.29 -74.58
C GLU A 109 62.65 -67.98 -75.13
N LEU A 110 62.82 -69.07 -75.90
CA LEU A 110 61.68 -69.86 -76.38
C LEU A 110 60.94 -70.54 -75.23
N ALA A 111 61.66 -71.11 -74.26
CA ALA A 111 61.05 -71.73 -73.08
C ALA A 111 60.35 -70.69 -72.18
N GLN A 112 60.92 -69.49 -72.02
CA GLN A 112 60.29 -68.41 -71.27
C GLN A 112 59.02 -67.88 -71.96
N LEU A 113 59.00 -67.85 -73.31
CA LEU A 113 57.79 -67.49 -74.06
C LEU A 113 56.69 -68.53 -73.87
N GLU A 114 57.05 -69.81 -73.90
CA GLU A 114 56.13 -70.93 -73.72
C GLU A 114 55.53 -70.96 -72.29
N GLU A 115 56.36 -70.75 -71.26
CA GLU A 115 55.92 -70.73 -69.87
C GLU A 115 55.09 -69.48 -69.53
N LEU A 116 55.49 -68.29 -70.00
CA LEU A 116 54.79 -67.04 -69.69
C LEU A 116 53.42 -66.94 -70.39
N HIS A 117 53.29 -67.54 -71.58
CA HIS A 117 52.05 -67.45 -72.37
C HIS A 117 51.23 -68.76 -72.40
N SER A 118 51.71 -69.87 -71.85
CA SER A 118 51.02 -71.17 -71.85
C SER A 118 50.46 -71.53 -73.24
N LEU A 119 51.32 -71.43 -74.26
CA LEU A 119 50.96 -71.63 -75.67
C LEU A 119 51.28 -73.06 -76.12
N ASP A 120 50.51 -74.04 -75.67
CA ASP A 120 50.73 -75.45 -76.00
C ASP A 120 50.38 -75.83 -77.46
N ASP A 121 49.79 -74.94 -78.27
CA ASP A 121 49.56 -75.16 -79.71
C ASP A 121 49.49 -73.84 -80.48
N ILE A 122 50.52 -73.49 -81.26
CA ILE A 122 50.50 -72.32 -82.15
C ILE A 122 49.75 -72.70 -83.45
N GLN A 123 48.41 -72.62 -83.41
CA GLN A 123 47.60 -72.54 -84.62
C GLN A 123 47.70 -71.12 -85.21
N ALA A 124 47.53 -70.98 -86.53
CA ALA A 124 47.62 -69.68 -87.23
C ALA A 124 46.63 -68.63 -86.69
N ASP A 125 45.54 -69.07 -86.05
CA ASP A 125 44.46 -68.22 -85.52
C ASP A 125 44.59 -67.90 -84.02
N THR A 126 45.67 -68.34 -83.34
CA THR A 126 45.86 -68.10 -81.89
C THR A 126 46.13 -66.62 -81.56
N LEU A 127 46.87 -65.93 -82.42
CA LEU A 127 47.10 -64.50 -82.28
C LEU A 127 45.80 -63.71 -82.50
N ASP A 128 45.01 -64.08 -83.50
CA ASP A 128 43.74 -63.41 -83.82
C ASP A 128 42.69 -63.63 -82.72
N THR A 129 42.63 -64.82 -82.13
CA THR A 129 41.76 -65.10 -80.97
C THR A 129 42.21 -64.37 -79.70
N LEU A 130 43.52 -64.23 -79.46
CA LEU A 130 44.04 -63.41 -78.37
C LEU A 130 43.73 -61.92 -78.58
N ILE A 131 43.89 -61.41 -79.81
CA ILE A 131 43.51 -60.03 -80.15
C ILE A 131 42.01 -59.82 -79.93
N GLN A 132 41.16 -60.75 -80.39
CA GLN A 132 39.71 -60.67 -80.22
C GLN A 132 39.31 -60.69 -78.73
N THR A 133 39.91 -61.55 -77.91
CA THR A 133 39.64 -61.57 -76.46
C THR A 133 40.17 -60.32 -75.74
N CYS A 134 41.31 -59.77 -76.15
CA CYS A 134 41.79 -58.48 -75.65
C CYS A 134 40.86 -57.32 -76.05
N GLU A 135 40.30 -57.33 -77.26
CA GLU A 135 39.31 -56.33 -77.69
C GLU A 135 37.98 -56.46 -76.95
N ASP A 136 37.51 -57.69 -76.75
CA ASP A 136 36.23 -57.94 -76.07
C ASP A 136 36.33 -57.64 -74.57
N THR A 137 37.45 -57.99 -73.92
CA THR A 137 37.73 -57.57 -72.54
C THR A 137 37.87 -56.06 -72.43
N ARG A 138 38.57 -55.40 -73.37
CA ARG A 138 38.64 -53.94 -73.41
C ARG A 138 37.26 -53.29 -73.53
N LYS A 139 36.39 -53.78 -74.43
CA LYS A 139 35.02 -53.29 -74.58
C LYS A 139 34.19 -53.52 -73.32
N ALA A 140 34.32 -54.68 -72.69
CA ALA A 140 33.66 -54.99 -71.42
C ALA A 140 34.12 -54.04 -70.30
N PHE A 141 35.43 -53.79 -70.18
CA PHE A 141 35.98 -52.83 -69.22
C PHE A 141 35.51 -51.39 -69.51
N GLU A 142 35.49 -50.96 -70.77
CA GLU A 142 34.96 -49.64 -71.16
C GLU A 142 33.47 -49.52 -70.81
N ALA A 143 32.67 -50.57 -71.05
CA ALA A 143 31.26 -50.60 -70.69
C ALA A 143 31.03 -50.58 -69.17
N GLU A 144 31.78 -51.37 -68.39
CA GLU A 144 31.70 -51.34 -66.93
C GLU A 144 32.17 -50.00 -66.36
N PHE A 145 33.22 -49.41 -66.93
CA PHE A 145 33.74 -48.12 -66.49
C PHE A 145 32.73 -47.01 -66.73
N THR A 146 32.14 -46.96 -67.93
CA THR A 146 31.09 -45.99 -68.26
C THR A 146 29.84 -46.18 -67.39
N GLN A 147 29.40 -47.43 -67.18
CA GLN A 147 28.29 -47.71 -66.27
C GLN A 147 28.59 -47.23 -64.84
N ARG A 148 29.78 -47.52 -64.29
CA ARG A 148 30.18 -47.07 -62.95
C ARG A 148 30.28 -45.54 -62.87
N GLN A 149 30.77 -44.90 -63.93
CA GLN A 149 30.83 -43.45 -64.00
C GLN A 149 29.43 -42.84 -64.01
N ASP A 150 28.52 -43.39 -64.81
CA ASP A 150 27.13 -42.93 -64.89
C ASP A 150 26.37 -43.12 -63.58
N THR A 151 26.58 -44.24 -62.88
CA THR A 151 25.98 -44.48 -61.56
C THR A 151 26.51 -43.49 -60.53
N LEU A 152 27.84 -43.28 -60.48
CA LEU A 152 28.44 -42.31 -59.56
C LEU A 152 28.01 -40.88 -59.85
N ASP A 153 27.84 -40.51 -61.13
CA ASP A 153 27.37 -39.19 -61.51
C ASP A 153 25.87 -39.01 -61.19
N HIS A 154 25.06 -40.06 -61.28
CA HIS A 154 23.67 -40.05 -60.78
C HIS A 154 23.62 -39.90 -59.27
N GLU A 155 24.33 -40.73 -58.51
CA GLU A 155 24.39 -40.64 -57.05
C GLU A 155 24.87 -39.27 -56.58
N ARG A 156 25.90 -38.71 -57.25
CA ARG A 156 26.39 -37.36 -56.95
C ARG A 156 25.33 -36.29 -57.24
N ARG A 157 24.57 -36.43 -58.31
CA ARG A 157 23.47 -35.50 -58.65
C ARG A 157 22.36 -35.59 -57.62
N ASP A 158 21.96 -36.80 -57.24
CA ASP A 158 20.89 -37.03 -56.26
C ASP A 158 21.28 -36.51 -54.88
N LEU A 159 22.52 -36.78 -54.43
CA LEU A 159 23.03 -36.27 -53.16
C LEU A 159 23.14 -34.74 -53.14
N LYS A 160 23.52 -34.12 -54.26
CA LYS A 160 23.52 -32.65 -54.36
C LYS A 160 22.10 -32.10 -54.29
N GLN A 161 21.13 -32.74 -54.93
CA GLN A 161 19.72 -32.31 -54.87
C GLN A 161 19.13 -32.49 -53.47
N SER A 162 19.39 -33.62 -52.80
CA SER A 162 18.93 -33.84 -51.42
C SER A 162 19.56 -32.82 -50.47
N TRP A 163 20.87 -32.58 -50.61
CA TRP A 163 21.57 -31.58 -49.81
C TRP A 163 21.01 -30.16 -49.98
N VAL A 164 20.70 -29.75 -51.22
CA VAL A 164 20.09 -28.44 -51.48
C VAL A 164 18.70 -28.34 -50.84
N LYS A 165 17.87 -29.40 -50.96
CA LYS A 165 16.55 -29.46 -50.32
C LYS A 165 16.66 -29.36 -48.80
N GLU A 166 17.54 -30.14 -48.18
CA GLU A 166 17.78 -30.08 -46.74
C GLU A 166 18.24 -28.68 -46.30
N GLN A 167 19.10 -28.03 -47.09
CA GLN A 167 19.55 -26.67 -46.78
C GLN A 167 18.40 -25.65 -46.86
N GLU A 168 17.49 -25.80 -47.83
CA GLU A 168 16.30 -24.96 -47.95
C GLU A 168 15.31 -25.20 -46.81
N ASP A 169 15.04 -26.45 -46.47
CA ASP A 169 14.14 -26.81 -45.37
C ASP A 169 14.70 -26.36 -44.02
N HIS A 170 16.00 -26.51 -43.78
CA HIS A 170 16.67 -25.99 -42.59
C HIS A 170 16.59 -24.46 -42.51
N LYS A 171 16.79 -23.76 -43.64
CA LYS A 171 16.62 -22.29 -43.69
C LYS A 171 15.18 -21.88 -43.40
N ARG A 172 14.19 -22.63 -43.88
CA ARG A 172 12.76 -22.38 -43.58
C ARG A 172 12.47 -22.59 -42.10
N SER A 173 12.90 -23.71 -41.54
CA SER A 173 12.72 -24.02 -40.11
C SER A 173 13.38 -22.99 -39.19
N ILE A 174 14.58 -22.50 -39.52
CA ILE A 174 15.23 -21.42 -38.76
C ILE A 174 14.39 -20.13 -38.82
N LYS A 175 13.90 -19.75 -40.00
CA LYS A 175 13.08 -18.54 -40.16
C LYS A 175 11.77 -18.64 -39.37
N GLU A 176 11.09 -19.78 -39.46
CA GLU A 176 9.86 -20.04 -38.72
C GLU A 176 10.12 -19.96 -37.21
N ARG A 177 11.18 -20.60 -36.71
CA ARG A 177 11.59 -20.52 -35.30
C ARG A 177 11.91 -19.09 -34.87
N ASP A 178 12.66 -18.33 -35.68
CA ASP A 178 13.02 -16.95 -35.36
C ASP A 178 11.79 -16.03 -35.36
N ASP A 179 10.86 -16.22 -36.28
CA ASP A 179 9.62 -15.44 -36.35
C ASP A 179 8.67 -15.78 -35.21
N GLU A 180 8.57 -17.06 -34.82
CA GLU A 180 7.84 -17.49 -33.63
C GLU A 180 8.44 -16.90 -32.36
N GLN A 181 9.77 -16.95 -32.22
CA GLN A 181 10.47 -16.37 -31.07
C GLN A 181 10.24 -14.86 -31.00
N LYS A 182 10.34 -14.13 -32.13
CA LYS A 182 10.05 -12.69 -32.16
C LYS A 182 8.62 -12.39 -31.76
N LYS A 183 7.64 -13.14 -32.28
CA LYS A 183 6.22 -12.99 -31.91
C LYS A 183 5.99 -13.28 -30.44
N ALA A 184 6.62 -14.32 -29.89
CA ALA A 184 6.53 -14.64 -28.47
C ALA A 184 7.12 -13.52 -27.61
N SER A 185 8.34 -13.04 -27.92
CA SER A 185 8.95 -11.93 -27.19
C SER A 185 8.16 -10.62 -27.29
N GLN A 186 7.53 -10.33 -28.44
CA GLN A 186 6.64 -9.17 -28.59
C GLN A 186 5.40 -9.30 -27.69
N ARG A 187 4.71 -10.45 -27.72
CA ARG A 187 3.55 -10.69 -26.85
C ARG A 187 3.94 -10.60 -25.38
N GLU A 188 5.03 -11.22 -24.97
CA GLU A 188 5.53 -11.15 -23.59
C GLU A 188 5.81 -9.70 -23.17
N SER A 189 6.41 -8.88 -24.04
CA SER A 189 6.64 -7.46 -23.73
C SER A 189 5.36 -6.67 -23.61
N GLU A 190 4.39 -6.89 -24.51
CA GLU A 190 3.09 -6.21 -24.50
C GLU A 190 2.26 -6.62 -23.29
N GLU A 191 2.23 -7.93 -22.95
CA GLU A 191 1.57 -8.47 -21.77
C GLU A 191 2.22 -7.94 -20.48
N TYR A 192 3.55 -7.86 -20.44
CA TYR A 192 4.27 -7.29 -19.29
C TYR A 192 3.92 -5.81 -19.10
N ASP A 193 4.00 -5.00 -20.15
CA ASP A 193 3.69 -3.57 -20.08
C ASP A 193 2.22 -3.33 -19.73
N TYR A 194 1.31 -4.14 -20.29
CA TYR A 194 -0.10 -4.10 -19.96
C TYR A 194 -0.36 -4.46 -18.49
N ASN A 195 0.20 -5.57 -18.01
CA ASN A 195 0.04 -5.99 -16.61
C ASN A 195 0.64 -4.95 -15.65
N LEU A 196 1.81 -4.42 -15.97
CA LEU A 196 2.47 -3.38 -15.17
C LEU A 196 1.64 -2.09 -15.10
N THR A 197 1.06 -1.66 -16.23
CA THR A 197 0.20 -0.46 -16.27
C THR A 197 -1.11 -0.70 -15.53
N LEU A 198 -1.71 -1.88 -15.66
CA LEU A 198 -2.90 -2.28 -14.93
C LEU A 198 -2.65 -2.30 -13.42
N GLU A 199 -1.58 -2.95 -12.96
CA GLU A 199 -1.19 -3.00 -11.55
C GLU A 199 -0.95 -1.59 -10.98
N ARG A 200 -0.25 -0.73 -11.72
CA ARG A 200 -0.05 0.67 -11.31
C ARG A 200 -1.36 1.43 -11.24
N SER A 201 -2.26 1.26 -12.20
CA SER A 201 -3.56 1.91 -12.21
C SER A 201 -4.43 1.45 -11.04
N LEU A 202 -4.44 0.15 -10.73
CA LEU A 202 -5.16 -0.39 -9.58
C LEU A 202 -4.58 0.14 -8.27
N ALA A 203 -3.25 0.10 -8.11
CA ALA A 203 -2.58 0.64 -6.93
C ALA A 203 -2.84 2.14 -6.73
N GLN A 204 -2.88 2.92 -7.82
CA GLN A 204 -3.25 4.34 -7.77
C GLN A 204 -4.71 4.55 -7.37
N ALA A 205 -5.64 3.75 -7.92
CA ALA A 205 -7.05 3.81 -7.56
C ALA A 205 -7.27 3.45 -6.09
N ASP A 206 -6.65 2.37 -5.61
CA ASP A 206 -6.73 1.92 -4.21
C ASP A 206 -6.14 2.98 -3.26
N TYR A 207 -5.01 3.57 -3.63
CA TYR A 207 -4.40 4.66 -2.86
C TYR A 207 -5.32 5.88 -2.80
N ALA A 208 -5.89 6.31 -3.92
CA ALA A 208 -6.81 7.43 -3.97
C ALA A 208 -8.07 7.17 -3.14
N GLN A 209 -8.66 5.97 -3.22
CA GLN A 209 -9.80 5.59 -2.39
C GLN A 209 -9.45 5.59 -0.91
N ALA A 210 -8.30 5.02 -0.53
CA ALA A 210 -7.84 5.04 0.85
C ALA A 210 -7.61 6.48 1.34
N GLN A 211 -7.06 7.35 0.50
CA GLN A 211 -6.83 8.75 0.83
C GLN A 211 -8.16 9.50 1.07
N GLU A 212 -9.14 9.35 0.18
CA GLU A 212 -10.48 9.93 0.33
C GLU A 212 -11.18 9.43 1.59
N GLU A 213 -11.14 8.12 1.86
CA GLU A 213 -11.69 7.50 3.07
C GLU A 213 -11.06 8.10 4.34
N ARG A 214 -9.73 8.29 4.36
CA ARG A 214 -9.02 8.93 5.47
C ARG A 214 -9.40 10.39 5.66
N TYR A 215 -9.53 11.16 4.57
CA TYR A 215 -9.98 12.54 4.65
C TYR A 215 -11.42 12.66 5.14
N ARG A 216 -12.31 11.77 4.69
CA ARG A 216 -13.68 11.70 5.19
C ARG A 216 -13.70 11.42 6.69
N GLN A 217 -12.99 10.38 7.15
CA GLN A 217 -12.89 10.05 8.58
C GLN A 217 -12.34 11.22 9.41
N LEU A 218 -11.34 11.94 8.89
CA LEU A 218 -10.76 13.11 9.54
C LEU A 218 -11.74 14.29 9.59
N ALA A 219 -12.52 14.52 8.53
CA ALA A 219 -13.55 15.55 8.49
C ALA A 219 -14.68 15.24 9.48
N GLU A 220 -15.17 14.00 9.49
CA GLU A 220 -16.18 13.52 10.44
C GLU A 220 -15.69 13.64 11.89
N ALA A 221 -14.44 13.22 12.17
CA ALA A 221 -13.85 13.34 13.49
C ALA A 221 -13.70 14.80 13.93
N LYS A 222 -13.30 15.71 13.03
CA LYS A 222 -13.25 17.16 13.30
C LYS A 222 -14.63 17.72 13.59
N GLN A 223 -15.65 17.33 12.83
CA GLN A 223 -17.02 17.80 13.04
C GLN A 223 -17.58 17.29 14.37
N ALA A 224 -17.37 16.01 14.70
CA ALA A 224 -17.78 15.43 15.97
C ALA A 224 -17.08 16.11 17.15
N LEU A 225 -15.77 16.37 17.04
CA LEU A 225 -15.00 17.08 18.05
C LEU A 225 -15.49 18.53 18.21
N ALA A 226 -15.74 19.25 17.11
CA ALA A 226 -16.28 20.60 17.15
C ALA A 226 -17.67 20.65 17.82
N ALA A 227 -18.54 19.68 17.54
CA ALA A 227 -19.84 19.57 18.20
C ALA A 227 -19.69 19.32 19.71
N GLN A 228 -18.77 18.44 20.12
CA GLN A 228 -18.48 18.20 21.54
C GLN A 228 -17.92 19.44 22.24
N TRP A 229 -17.05 20.21 21.59
CA TRP A 229 -16.55 21.47 22.13
C TRP A 229 -17.66 22.50 22.28
N ALA A 230 -18.51 22.67 21.27
CA ALA A 230 -19.65 23.59 21.33
C ALA A 230 -20.63 23.21 22.45
N GLU A 231 -20.89 21.91 22.68
CA GLU A 231 -21.72 21.44 23.78
C GLU A 231 -21.07 21.75 25.14
N ARG A 232 -19.76 21.49 25.29
CA ARG A 232 -19.02 21.79 26.52
C ARG A 232 -18.96 23.28 26.81
N GLU A 233 -18.66 24.09 25.81
CA GLU A 233 -18.65 25.55 25.92
C GLU A 233 -20.03 26.07 26.32
N GLY A 234 -21.11 25.56 25.70
CA GLY A 234 -22.47 25.89 26.07
C GLY A 234 -22.84 25.48 27.50
N ALA A 235 -22.39 24.31 27.95
CA ALA A 235 -22.61 23.85 29.32
C ALA A 235 -21.86 24.72 30.35
N ILE A 236 -20.60 25.06 30.07
CA ILE A 236 -19.80 25.95 30.93
C ILE A 236 -20.43 27.34 30.98
N ALA A 237 -20.84 27.92 29.83
CA ALA A 237 -21.49 29.22 29.79
C ALA A 237 -22.77 29.27 30.64
N ARG A 238 -23.60 28.22 30.62
CA ARG A 238 -24.79 28.12 31.50
C ARG A 238 -24.42 28.02 32.97
N GLN A 239 -23.37 27.26 33.31
CA GLN A 239 -22.87 27.17 34.68
C GLN A 239 -22.32 28.51 35.17
N GLU A 240 -21.59 29.24 34.33
CA GLU A 240 -21.08 30.58 34.64
C GLU A 240 -22.22 31.58 34.86
N GLN A 241 -23.27 31.54 34.03
CA GLN A 241 -24.47 32.36 34.22
C GLN A 241 -25.15 32.06 35.55
N HIS A 242 -25.43 30.78 35.83
CA HIS A 242 -26.07 30.38 37.09
C HIS A 242 -25.20 30.74 38.31
N PHE A 243 -23.88 30.60 38.20
CA PHE A 243 -22.96 31.02 39.25
C PHE A 243 -22.98 32.54 39.45
N ALA A 244 -23.02 33.33 38.38
CA ALA A 244 -23.14 34.78 38.47
C ALA A 244 -24.45 35.23 39.13
N GLU A 245 -25.57 34.59 38.78
CA GLU A 245 -26.89 34.84 39.40
C GLU A 245 -26.88 34.50 40.89
N LEU A 246 -26.39 33.32 41.26
CA LEU A 246 -26.28 32.92 42.68
C LEU A 246 -25.35 33.85 43.45
N LYS A 247 -24.23 34.26 42.86
CA LYS A 247 -23.32 35.21 43.48
C LYS A 247 -23.99 36.56 43.72
N ALA A 248 -24.74 37.07 42.75
CA ALA A 248 -25.50 38.30 42.89
C ALA A 248 -26.57 38.19 43.99
N GLN A 249 -27.28 37.05 44.09
CA GLN A 249 -28.23 36.80 45.17
C GLN A 249 -27.55 36.78 46.53
N VAL A 250 -26.39 36.12 46.66
CA VAL A 250 -25.63 36.06 47.92
C VAL A 250 -25.12 37.45 48.33
N GLU A 251 -24.63 38.25 47.38
CA GLU A 251 -24.17 39.62 47.64
C GLU A 251 -25.35 40.54 48.03
N ALA A 252 -26.51 40.37 47.41
CA ALA A 252 -27.73 41.14 47.73
C ALA A 252 -28.41 40.68 49.04
N PHE A 253 -28.22 39.42 49.44
CA PHE A 253 -28.96 38.79 50.54
C PHE A 253 -28.85 39.55 51.86
N GLU A 254 -27.65 40.01 52.23
CA GLU A 254 -27.47 40.78 53.47
C GLU A 254 -28.22 42.11 53.43
N ALA A 255 -28.19 42.81 52.29
CA ALA A 255 -28.92 44.07 52.12
C ALA A 255 -30.45 43.85 52.12
N GLU A 256 -30.94 42.81 51.44
CA GLU A 256 -32.36 42.42 51.45
C GLU A 256 -32.82 42.02 52.85
N LYS A 257 -32.01 41.25 53.58
CA LYS A 257 -32.29 40.87 54.97
C LYS A 257 -32.39 42.10 55.87
N GLU A 258 -31.45 43.04 55.77
CA GLU A 258 -31.50 44.29 56.53
C GLU A 258 -32.73 45.13 56.17
N ALA A 259 -33.07 45.24 54.89
CA ALA A 259 -34.25 45.97 54.42
C ALA A 259 -35.55 45.33 54.95
N ALA A 260 -35.68 44.01 54.86
CA ALA A 260 -36.82 43.26 55.40
C ALA A 260 -36.94 43.42 56.93
N ILE A 261 -35.82 43.39 57.66
CA ILE A 261 -35.82 43.65 59.11
C ILE A 261 -36.27 45.07 59.43
N LYS A 262 -35.80 46.08 58.67
CA LYS A 262 -36.20 47.48 58.85
C LYS A 262 -37.70 47.65 58.58
N GLN A 263 -38.19 47.13 57.46
CA GLN A 263 -39.61 47.18 57.10
C GLN A 263 -40.47 46.50 58.17
N ALA A 264 -40.11 45.29 58.61
CA ALA A 264 -40.85 44.59 59.66
C ALA A 264 -40.85 45.37 61.00
N LYS A 265 -39.74 46.04 61.34
CA LYS A 265 -39.67 46.92 62.53
C LYS A 265 -40.55 48.16 62.39
N GLU A 266 -40.58 48.79 61.22
CA GLU A 266 -41.42 49.95 60.94
C GLU A 266 -42.91 49.58 60.93
N GLU A 267 -43.28 48.48 60.28
CA GLU A 267 -44.65 47.94 60.28
C GLU A 267 -45.09 47.58 61.71
N ALA A 268 -44.28 46.84 62.48
CA ALA A 268 -44.57 46.52 63.86
C ALA A 268 -44.66 47.78 64.76
N GLY A 269 -43.77 48.76 64.57
CA GLY A 269 -43.78 50.03 65.29
C GLY A 269 -45.00 50.89 64.97
N SER A 270 -45.39 50.94 63.70
CA SER A 270 -46.58 51.67 63.23
C SER A 270 -47.87 51.00 63.74
N ALA A 271 -47.96 49.67 63.68
CA ALA A 271 -49.08 48.91 64.21
C ALA A 271 -49.20 49.06 65.73
N ALA A 272 -48.10 48.95 66.46
CA ALA A 272 -48.07 49.16 67.90
C ALA A 272 -48.47 50.60 68.27
N SER A 273 -48.00 51.61 67.53
CA SER A 273 -48.37 53.02 67.74
C SER A 273 -49.85 53.27 67.44
N ALA A 274 -50.39 52.68 66.37
CA ALA A 274 -51.80 52.75 66.04
C ALA A 274 -52.66 52.10 67.13
N GLN A 275 -52.26 50.90 67.59
CA GLN A 275 -52.96 50.20 68.67
C GLN A 275 -52.90 50.97 69.99
N ALA A 276 -51.74 51.55 70.33
CA ALA A 276 -51.58 52.40 71.51
C ALA A 276 -52.44 53.67 71.43
N LYS A 277 -52.51 54.33 70.26
CA LYS A 277 -53.40 55.48 70.03
C LYS A 277 -54.88 55.09 70.18
N ILE A 278 -55.31 54.00 69.55
CA ILE A 278 -56.68 53.51 69.67
C ILE A 278 -57.02 53.19 71.14
N ALA A 279 -56.12 52.54 71.87
CA ALA A 279 -56.32 52.23 73.28
C ALA A 279 -56.37 53.50 74.14
N ALA A 280 -55.51 54.48 73.88
CA ALA A 280 -55.52 55.77 74.58
C ALA A 280 -56.79 56.57 74.29
N ASP A 281 -57.22 56.64 73.03
CA ASP A 281 -58.45 57.32 72.61
C ASP A 281 -59.69 56.65 73.20
N LEU A 282 -59.72 55.32 73.24
CA LEU A 282 -60.78 54.56 73.89
C LEU A 282 -60.84 54.90 75.39
N ARG A 283 -59.70 54.87 76.08
CA ARG A 283 -59.60 55.22 77.49
C ARG A 283 -60.00 56.67 77.76
N HIS A 284 -59.66 57.60 76.86
CA HIS A 284 -60.09 58.99 76.97
C HIS A 284 -61.61 59.13 76.81
N LYS A 285 -62.21 58.43 75.82
CA LYS A 285 -63.67 58.38 75.63
C LYS A 285 -64.39 57.74 76.82
N GLU A 286 -63.81 56.70 77.42
CA GLU A 286 -64.32 56.10 78.66
C GLU A 286 -64.33 57.12 79.81
N LEU A 287 -63.22 57.84 80.02
CA LEU A 287 -63.13 58.89 81.03
C LEU A 287 -64.14 60.02 80.80
N ASP A 288 -64.32 60.47 79.56
CA ASP A 288 -65.31 61.50 79.24
C ASP A 288 -66.74 60.99 79.37
N GLY A 289 -66.98 59.70 79.06
CA GLY A 289 -68.24 59.03 79.37
C GLY A 289 -68.53 59.02 80.86
N PHE A 290 -67.55 58.65 81.69
CA PHE A 290 -67.66 58.71 83.15
C PHE A 290 -67.94 60.15 83.63
N LYS A 291 -67.22 61.16 83.13
CA LYS A 291 -67.47 62.57 83.46
C LYS A 291 -68.91 62.96 83.14
N ARG A 292 -69.42 62.66 81.94
CA ARG A 292 -70.81 62.98 81.56
C ARG A 292 -71.83 62.29 82.46
N VAL A 293 -71.59 61.04 82.85
CA VAL A 293 -72.45 60.32 83.80
C VAL A 293 -72.44 61.02 85.16
N TYR A 294 -71.27 61.40 85.67
CA TYR A 294 -71.17 62.15 86.93
C TYR A 294 -71.84 63.54 86.83
N GLU A 295 -71.69 64.22 85.71
CA GLU A 295 -72.27 65.55 85.46
C GLU A 295 -73.80 65.49 85.36
N LEU A 296 -74.36 64.50 84.66
CA LEU A 296 -75.80 64.21 84.66
C LEU A 296 -76.30 63.85 86.07
N ARG A 297 -75.51 63.10 86.85
CA ARG A 297 -75.85 62.78 88.24
C ARG A 297 -75.87 64.02 89.11
N ILE A 298 -74.92 64.94 88.94
CA ILE A 298 -74.89 66.24 89.63
C ILE A 298 -76.13 67.04 89.24
N GLN A 299 -76.43 67.21 87.94
CA GLN A 299 -77.61 67.94 87.46
C GLN A 299 -78.92 67.33 88.01
N ALA A 300 -79.05 66.00 88.04
CA ALA A 300 -80.21 65.33 88.61
C ALA A 300 -80.35 65.58 90.12
N LEU A 301 -79.23 65.59 90.86
CA LEU A 301 -79.20 65.93 92.29
C LEU A 301 -79.52 67.41 92.52
N GLU A 302 -78.99 68.32 91.70
CA GLU A 302 -79.31 69.76 91.75
C GLU A 302 -80.80 70.01 91.46
N HIS A 303 -81.36 69.36 90.44
CA HIS A 303 -82.79 69.43 90.15
C HIS A 303 -83.64 68.90 91.32
N ALA A 304 -83.21 67.79 91.95
CA ALA A 304 -83.88 67.26 93.14
C ALA A 304 -83.78 68.24 94.33
N ILE A 305 -82.65 68.90 94.52
CA ILE A 305 -82.47 69.95 95.54
C ILE A 305 -83.41 71.13 95.25
N ALA A 306 -83.44 71.64 94.02
CA ALA A 306 -84.33 72.76 93.64
C ALA A 306 -85.81 72.42 93.85
N THR A 307 -86.24 71.21 93.47
CA THR A 307 -87.61 70.73 93.68
C THR A 307 -87.93 70.64 95.18
N ASN A 308 -86.99 70.14 95.99
CA ASN A 308 -87.16 70.08 97.44
C ASN A 308 -87.22 71.48 98.06
N GLU A 309 -86.41 72.42 97.59
CA GLU A 309 -86.43 73.82 98.01
C GLU A 309 -87.79 74.48 97.70
N GLU A 310 -88.32 74.26 96.50
CA GLU A 310 -89.67 74.74 96.12
C GLU A 310 -90.77 74.13 97.00
N ARG A 311 -90.66 72.83 97.33
CA ARG A 311 -91.55 72.16 98.29
C ARG A 311 -91.42 72.77 99.68
N ILE A 312 -90.20 73.03 100.17
CA ILE A 312 -89.97 73.67 101.47
C ILE A 312 -90.57 75.08 101.48
N GLN A 313 -90.39 75.87 100.43
CA GLN A 313 -91.01 77.20 100.32
C GLN A 313 -92.53 77.12 100.31
N THR A 314 -93.10 76.17 99.57
CA THR A 314 -94.55 75.96 99.51
C THR A 314 -95.11 75.56 100.86
N VAL A 315 -94.49 74.59 101.53
CA VAL A 315 -94.86 74.16 102.89
C VAL A 315 -94.66 75.30 103.89
N SER A 316 -93.59 76.09 103.77
CA SER A 316 -93.35 77.27 104.61
C SER A 316 -94.43 78.33 104.43
N LYS A 317 -94.86 78.60 103.18
CA LYS A 317 -96.00 79.49 102.89
C LYS A 317 -97.31 78.93 103.44
N GLN A 318 -97.57 77.63 103.30
CA GLN A 318 -98.73 76.96 103.88
C GLN A 318 -98.72 77.04 105.41
N LEU A 319 -97.55 76.91 106.04
CA LEU A 319 -97.38 77.02 107.48
C LEU A 319 -97.55 78.47 107.95
N ALA A 320 -97.03 79.46 107.23
CA ALA A 320 -97.28 80.87 107.51
C ALA A 320 -98.77 81.25 107.35
N ALA A 321 -99.44 80.71 106.32
CA ALA A 321 -100.88 80.87 106.13
C ALA A 321 -101.68 80.16 107.24
N ALA A 322 -101.26 78.96 107.67
CA ALA A 322 -101.88 78.25 108.78
C ALA A 322 -101.67 78.99 110.11
N LEU A 323 -100.47 79.52 110.36
CA LEU A 323 -100.19 80.39 111.52
C LEU A 323 -101.08 81.64 111.50
N LYS A 324 -101.25 82.26 110.33
CA LYS A 324 -102.17 83.40 110.16
C LYS A 324 -103.63 82.99 110.41
N GLN A 325 -104.08 81.84 109.90
CA GLN A 325 -105.43 81.32 110.18
C GLN A 325 -105.63 81.00 111.67
N VAL A 326 -104.62 80.46 112.37
CA VAL A 326 -104.66 80.24 113.82
C VAL A 326 -104.69 81.57 114.57
N GLN A 327 -103.94 82.58 114.12
CA GLN A 327 -103.93 83.91 114.71
C GLN A 327 -105.27 84.63 114.49
N ASP A 328 -105.85 84.57 113.29
CA ASP A 328 -107.18 85.10 112.97
C ASP A 328 -108.29 84.37 113.75
N LEU A 329 -108.13 83.06 114.00
CA LEU A 329 -109.05 82.28 114.86
C LEU A 329 -108.91 82.69 116.33
N ALA A 330 -107.69 82.94 116.81
CA ALA A 330 -107.44 83.44 118.17
C ALA A 330 -108.02 84.86 118.36
N VAL A 331 -107.90 85.74 117.36
CA VAL A 331 -108.52 87.07 117.37
C VAL A 331 -110.05 86.95 117.37
N LYS A 332 -110.63 86.09 116.53
CA LYS A 332 -112.09 85.81 116.53
C LYS A 332 -112.60 85.21 117.84
N ALA A 333 -111.81 84.40 118.53
CA ALA A 333 -112.18 83.86 119.84
C ALA A 333 -112.15 84.93 120.94
N ILE A 334 -111.24 85.92 120.84
CA ILE A 334 -111.13 87.03 121.80
C ILE A 334 -112.24 88.09 121.57
N GLU A 335 -112.58 88.39 120.31
CA GLU A 335 -113.71 89.29 119.98
C GLU A 335 -115.09 88.66 120.25
N GLY A 336 -115.19 87.32 120.16
CA GLY A 336 -116.40 86.59 120.52
C GLY A 336 -116.71 86.61 122.03
N ALA A 337 -115.67 86.68 122.88
CA ALA A 337 -115.84 86.72 124.34
C ALA A 337 -116.24 88.10 124.87
N SER A 338 -115.87 89.18 124.19
CA SER A 338 -116.17 90.56 124.61
C SER A 338 -117.61 91.00 124.32
N ASN A 339 -118.28 90.38 123.35
CA ASN A 339 -119.68 90.71 122.98
C ASN A 339 -120.72 90.03 123.89
N ILE A 340 -120.34 88.97 124.61
CA ILE A 340 -121.22 88.22 125.54
C ILE A 340 -121.37 88.98 126.88
N GLN A 341 -120.32 89.63 127.37
CA GLN A 341 -120.38 90.42 128.61
C GLN A 341 -121.21 91.71 128.47
N SER A 342 -121.24 92.33 127.29
CA SER A 342 -122.09 93.49 127.00
C SER A 342 -123.58 93.14 126.86
N PHE A 343 -123.91 91.90 126.49
CA PHE A 343 -125.30 91.45 126.34
C PHE A 343 -125.95 91.07 127.68
N GLU A 344 -125.17 90.55 128.65
CA GLU A 344 -125.68 90.27 130.00
C GLU A 344 -125.94 91.54 130.82
N ALA A 345 -125.13 92.59 130.65
CA ALA A 345 -125.34 93.89 131.29
C ALA A 345 -126.57 94.65 130.76
N PHE A 346 -126.96 94.43 129.49
CA PHE A 346 -128.18 95.01 128.92
C PHE A 346 -129.45 94.28 129.36
N LYS A 347 -129.36 92.96 129.58
CA LYS A 347 -130.51 92.12 130.01
C LYS A 347 -130.88 92.33 131.48
N SER A 348 -129.92 92.66 132.35
CA SER A 348 -130.20 92.95 133.77
C SER A 348 -130.84 94.32 133.98
N LEU A 349 -130.55 95.32 133.14
CA LEU A 349 -131.13 96.67 133.22
C LEU A 349 -132.56 96.77 132.64
N ALA A 350 -132.93 95.88 131.70
CA ALA A 350 -134.25 95.87 131.07
C ALA A 350 -135.36 95.16 131.87
N MET A 351 -135.02 94.29 132.84
CA MET A 351 -136.03 93.63 133.69
C MET A 351 -136.45 94.46 134.93
N GLU A 352 -135.73 95.55 135.26
CA GLU A 352 -136.04 96.43 136.40
C GLU A 352 -136.97 97.61 136.04
N GLN A 353 -137.21 97.86 134.73
CA GLN A 353 -138.15 98.86 134.19
C GLN A 353 -139.41 98.26 133.51
N ALA A 354 -139.80 97.04 133.90
CA ALA A 354 -141.13 96.47 133.60
C ALA A 354 -141.90 96.14 134.90
N LYS A 355 -141.79 97.04 135.89
CA LYS A 355 -142.61 97.07 137.10
C LYS A 355 -143.81 97.99 136.84
N THR A 356 -145.03 97.45 136.93
CA THR A 356 -146.28 98.19 137.23
C THR A 356 -146.73 99.33 136.29
N GLN A 357 -147.71 99.07 135.40
CA GLN A 357 -149.00 99.81 135.36
C GLN A 357 -150.04 99.13 134.42
N MET A 358 -150.87 98.25 134.98
CA MET A 358 -152.33 98.32 134.85
C MET A 358 -152.92 97.99 136.22
N LYS A 359 -153.71 98.91 136.77
CA LYS A 359 -154.53 98.73 137.96
C LYS A 359 -155.98 98.57 137.48
N GLY A 360 -156.61 97.44 137.78
CA GLY A 360 -158.06 97.28 137.94
C GLY A 360 -158.96 97.37 136.71
N LYS A 361 -159.37 96.21 136.19
CA LYS A 361 -160.73 95.67 136.39
C LYS A 361 -160.62 94.19 136.71
#